data_AF-A0A443ST81-F1
#
_entry.id   AF-A0A443ST81-F1
#
_cell.length_a   1.000
_cell.length_b   1.000
_cell.length_c   1.000
_cell.angle_alpha   90.00
_cell.angle_beta   90.00
_cell.angle_gamma   90.00
#
_symmetry.space_group_name_H-M   'P 1'
#
loop_
_entity.id
_entity.type
_entity.pdbx_description
1 polymer ?
#
loop_
_entity_poly.entity_id
_entity_poly.type
_entity_poly.pdbx_seq_one_letter_code
_entity_poly.pdbx_strand_id
1 'polypeptide(L)' 'MVEREDAERAVKDANPIIDGRKANVNLAYLGAKPRNNTQNGFHFVAIEINCY' A
#
# COMPACT_ATOMS: atom_id res chain seq x y z
N MET A 1 19.20 0.46 3.83
CA MET A 1 18.07 0.38 2.88
C MET A 1 16.74 -0.02 3.54
N VAL A 2 16.60 0.06 4.87
CA VAL A 2 15.30 -0.08 5.58
C VAL A 2 15.26 0.95 6.71
N GLU A 3 15.87 2.11 6.50
CA GLU A 3 15.97 3.14 7.54
C GLU A 3 14.82 4.13 7.40
N ARG A 4 14.35 4.65 8.53
CA ARG A 4 13.27 5.65 8.57
C ARG A 4 13.59 6.88 7.70
N GLU A 5 14.85 7.29 7.67
CA GLU A 5 15.30 8.44 6.89
C GLU A 5 15.13 8.26 5.38
N ASP A 6 15.33 7.04 4.88
CA ASP A 6 15.11 6.71 3.47
C ASP A 6 13.62 6.86 3.12
N ALA A 7 12.73 6.38 4.00
CA ALA A 7 11.29 6.51 3.82
C ALA A 7 10.83 7.98 3.85
N GLU A 8 11.39 8.80 4.75
CA GLU A 8 11.07 10.23 4.82
C GLU A 8 11.54 11.01 3.60
N ARG A 9 12.69 10.65 3.02
CA ARG A 9 13.16 11.23 1.76
C ARG A 9 12.27 10.84 0.59
N ALA A 10 11.83 9.58 0.54
CA ALA A 10 10.94 9.09 -0.52
C ALA A 10 9.56 9.75 -0.49
N VAL A 11 9.01 10.07 0.69
CA VAL A 11 7.69 10.71 0.82
C VAL A 11 7.73 12.23 0.49
N LYS A 12 8.91 12.87 0.49
CA LYS A 12 9.03 14.30 0.12
C LYS A 12 8.67 14.57 -1.33
N ASP A 13 9.10 13.68 -2.24
CA ASP A 13 8.58 13.67 -3.60
C ASP A 13 7.47 12.64 -3.69
N ALA A 14 6.24 13.08 -3.41
CA ALA A 14 5.08 12.19 -3.40
C ALA A 14 4.73 11.64 -4.79
N ASN A 15 5.30 12.19 -5.88
CA ASN A 15 4.98 11.75 -7.23
C ASN A 15 6.20 11.61 -8.18
N PRO A 16 7.12 10.68 -7.89
CA PRO A 16 8.26 10.44 -8.73
C PRO A 16 7.83 9.80 -10.06
N ILE A 17 8.63 10.00 -11.10
CA ILE A 17 8.47 9.28 -12.36
C ILE A 17 9.18 7.93 -12.25
N ILE A 18 8.42 6.84 -12.29
CA ILE A 18 8.93 5.46 -12.32
C ILE A 18 8.58 4.87 -13.68
N ASP A 19 9.57 4.40 -14.44
CA ASP A 19 9.42 3.85 -15.79
C ASP A 19 8.66 4.76 -16.78
N GLY A 20 8.84 6.08 -16.66
CA GLY A 20 8.18 7.07 -17.51
C GLY A 20 6.74 7.39 -17.13
N ARG A 21 6.22 6.86 -16.01
CA ARG A 21 4.87 7.13 -15.49
C ARG A 21 4.95 7.80 -14.12
N LYS A 22 4.02 8.72 -13.86
CA LYS A 22 3.88 9.35 -12.55
C LYS A 22 3.37 8.32 -11.55
N ALA A 23 4.22 7.92 -10.61
CA ALA A 23 3.84 7.07 -9.50
C ALA A 23 3.31 7.92 -8.34
N ASN A 24 2.69 7.29 -7.36
CA ASN A 24 2.31 7.91 -6.11
C ASN A 24 2.99 7.18 -4.95
N VAL A 25 3.60 7.93 -4.05
CA VAL A 25 4.32 7.40 -2.89
C VAL A 25 3.61 7.87 -1.63
N ASN A 26 3.13 6.90 -0.84
CA ASN A 26 2.47 7.11 0.44
C ASN A 26 2.98 6.08 1.45
N LEU A 27 2.75 6.34 2.75
CA LEU A 27 2.99 5.35 3.78
C LEU A 27 1.98 4.20 3.64
N ALA A 28 2.48 2.96 3.65
CA ALA A 28 1.67 1.77 3.41
C ALA A 28 0.50 1.58 4.40
N TYR A 29 0.56 2.19 5.59
CA TYR A 29 -0.53 2.10 6.58
C TYR A 29 -1.85 2.69 6.06
N LEU A 30 -1.80 3.68 5.17
CA LEU A 30 -3.00 4.37 4.65
C LEU A 30 -3.87 3.48 3.75
N GLY A 31 -3.32 2.39 3.22
CA GLY A 31 -4.02 1.44 2.34
C GLY A 31 -3.72 -0.02 2.67
N ALA A 32 -3.18 -0.30 3.86
CA ALA A 32 -2.82 -1.66 4.25
C ALA A 32 -4.08 -2.52 4.32
N LYS A 33 -4.26 -3.43 3.36
CA LYS A 33 -5.22 -4.52 3.53
C LYS A 33 -4.84 -5.31 4.79
N PRO A 34 -5.81 -5.70 5.63
CA PRO A 34 -5.51 -6.52 6.79
C PRO A 34 -4.90 -7.83 6.29
N ARG A 35 -3.63 -8.08 6.64
CA ARG A 35 -2.95 -9.35 6.33
C ARG A 35 -3.48 -10.39 7.31
N ASN A 36 -4.67 -10.93 7.05
CA ASN A 36 -5.24 -12.02 7.82
C ASN A 36 -4.43 -13.29 7.58
N ASN A 37 -3.35 -13.48 8.34
CA ASN A 37 -2.65 -14.75 8.45
C ASN A 37 -3.22 -15.56 9.62
N THR A 38 -4.51 -15.86 9.57
CA THR A 38 -5.15 -16.79 10.50
C THR A 38 -5.94 -17.79 9.67
N GLN A 39 -5.40 -19.00 9.57
CA GLN A 39 -6.17 -20.18 9.21
C GLN A 39 -7.44 -20.24 10.05
N ASN A 40 -8.54 -20.55 9.37
CA ASN A 40 -9.78 -21.11 9.92
C ASN A 40 -10.70 -20.13 10.67
N GLY A 41 -11.81 -19.79 10.02
CA GLY A 41 -13.09 -19.53 10.70
C GLY A 41 -13.55 -18.08 10.78
N PHE A 42 -14.55 -17.77 9.96
CA PHE A 42 -15.60 -16.75 10.16
C PHE A 42 -15.32 -15.27 9.81
N HIS A 43 -15.81 -14.94 8.59
CA HIS A 43 -16.75 -13.85 8.29
C HIS A 43 -16.29 -12.38 8.46
N PHE A 44 -15.69 -11.83 7.40
CA PHE A 44 -16.12 -10.51 6.94
C PHE A 44 -16.34 -10.59 5.43
N VAL A 45 -17.57 -10.26 5.04
CA VAL A 45 -18.16 -10.47 3.71
C VAL A 45 -17.20 -10.00 2.61
N ALA A 46 -16.97 -10.89 1.66
CA ALA A 46 -16.50 -10.56 0.33
C ALA A 46 -17.36 -9.44 -0.24
N ILE A 47 -16.84 -8.22 -0.25
CA ILE A 47 -17.18 -7.24 -1.28
C ILE A 47 -16.06 -7.32 -2.30
N GLU A 48 -16.03 -8.46 -3.02
CA GLU A 48 -15.78 -8.40 -4.45
C GLU A 48 -16.98 -7.66 -5.05
N ILE A 49 -16.90 -6.34 -5.15
CA ILE A 49 -17.73 -5.60 -6.10
C ILE A 49 -16.79 -4.74 -6.93
N ASN A 50 -16.49 -5.35 -8.08
CA ASN A 50 -16.15 -4.75 -9.37
C ASN A 50 -14.76 -4.13 -9.55
N CYS A 51 -13.90 -4.93 -10.19
CA CYS A 51 -13.34 -4.48 -11.46
C CYS A 51 -14.47 -3.99 -12.37
N TYR A 52 -14.58 -2.67 -12.51
CA TYR A 52 -15.04 -1.98 -13.71
C TYR A 52 -14.19 -0.72 -13.88
#